data_AF-V4RR98-F1
#
_entry.id   AF-V4RR98-F1
#
_cell.length_a   1.000
_cell.length_b   1.000
_cell.length_c   1.000
_cell.angle_alpha   90.00
_cell.angle_beta   90.00
_cell.angle_gamma   90.00
#
_symmetry.space_group_name_H-M   'P 1'
#
loop_
_entity.id
_entity.type
_entity.pdbx_description
1 polymer ?
#
loop_
_entity_poly.entity_id
_entity_poly.type
_entity_poly.pdbx_seq_one_letter_code
_entity_poly.pdbx_strand_id
1 'polypeptide(L)' 'MNSSPLTSWDGAEAYFTFAGSGLGTGFWLLVAVVLVAGSIWYGTRHEARDFAKWHKTHPHG' A
#
# COMPACT_ATOMS: atom_id res chain seq x y z
N MET A 1 -29.55 -1.60 16.86
CA MET A 1 -28.30 -2.38 16.74
C MET A 1 -27.15 -1.40 16.95
N ASN A 2 -26.45 -1.51 18.08
CA ASN A 2 -25.29 -0.68 18.44
C ASN A 2 -24.04 -1.55 18.25
N SER A 3 -23.36 -1.36 17.12
CA SER A 3 -22.36 -2.29 16.57
C SER A 3 -20.92 -1.92 16.96
N SER A 4 -20.65 -1.70 18.25
CA SER A 4 -19.30 -1.88 18.79
C SER A 4 -19.30 -1.91 20.33
N PRO A 5 -18.97 -3.05 20.97
CA PRO A 5 -18.80 -3.14 22.42
C PRO A 5 -17.40 -2.67 22.83
N LEU A 6 -16.96 -1.50 22.34
CA LEU A 6 -15.69 -0.88 22.71
C LEU A 6 -16.01 0.46 23.38
N THR A 7 -16.03 0.45 24.71
CA THR A 7 -16.32 1.63 25.55
C THR A 7 -15.05 2.41 25.95
N SER A 8 -13.87 1.85 25.74
CA SER A 8 -12.58 2.52 25.93
C SER A 8 -11.49 1.84 25.09
N TRP A 9 -10.45 2.60 24.77
CA TRP A 9 -9.20 2.12 24.18
C TRP A 9 -8.14 1.83 25.26
N ASP A 10 -8.58 1.59 26.50
CA ASP A 10 -7.67 1.30 27.61
C ASP A 10 -6.88 0.03 27.29
N GLY A 11 -5.56 0.16 27.15
CA GLY A 11 -4.66 -0.92 26.75
C GLY A 11 -4.55 -1.18 25.24
N ALA A 12 -5.32 -0.47 24.41
CA ALA A 12 -5.12 -0.46 22.97
C ALA A 12 -4.05 0.59 22.60
N GLU A 13 -2.86 0.39 23.16
CA GLU A 13 -1.69 1.14 22.76
C GLU A 13 -1.21 0.58 21.42
N ALA A 14 -1.34 1.37 20.36
CA ALA A 14 -0.59 1.10 19.15
C ALA A 14 0.88 1.32 19.48
N TYR A 15 1.62 0.23 19.66
CA TYR A 15 3.08 0.25 19.77
C TYR A 15 3.65 0.61 18.40
N PHE A 16 3.62 1.89 18.07
CA PHE A 16 4.35 2.40 16.94
C PHE A 16 5.84 2.36 17.30
N THR A 17 6.51 1.29 16.89
CA THR A 17 7.95 1.14 17.04
C THR A 17 8.60 2.40 16.48
N PHE A 18 9.24 3.19 17.35
CA PHE A 18 9.91 4.46 17.02
C PHE A 18 9.03 5.70 16.72
N ALA A 19 7.72 5.71 17.00
CA ALA A 19 6.89 6.93 16.78
C ALA A 19 7.32 8.15 17.60
N GLY A 20 7.94 7.94 18.77
CA GLY A 20 8.51 9.01 19.58
C GLY A 20 9.82 9.58 19.02
N SER A 21 10.39 8.98 17.97
CA SER A 21 11.63 9.45 17.33
C SER A 21 11.32 9.97 15.92
N GLY A 22 11.65 11.24 15.66
CA GLY A 22 11.44 11.84 14.34
C GLY A 22 12.12 11.05 13.20
N LEU A 23 13.26 10.40 13.49
CA LEU A 23 13.96 9.54 12.55
C LEU A 23 13.20 8.24 12.23
N GLY A 24 12.60 7.58 13.23
CA GLY A 24 11.84 6.35 13.01
C GLY A 24 10.56 6.57 12.22
N THR A 25 9.82 7.63 12.54
CA THR A 25 8.63 8.02 11.77
C THR A 25 9.00 8.39 10.34
N GLY A 26 10.08 9.15 10.14
CA GLY A 26 10.55 9.52 8.81
C GLY A 26 10.97 8.32 7.95
N PHE A 27 11.68 7.35 8.55
CA PHE A 27 12.06 6.11 7.88
C PHE A 27 10.84 5.31 7.39
N TRP A 28 9.87 5.07 8.27
CA TRP A 28 8.68 4.29 7.91
C TRP A 28 7.78 5.00 6.90
N LEU A 29 7.69 6.33 6.96
CA LEU A 29 7.02 7.12 5.93
C LEU A 29 7.69 6.94 4.56
N LEU A 30 9.02 6.99 4.51
CA LEU A 30 9.77 6.77 3.26
C LEU A 30 9.55 5.36 2.70
N VAL A 31 9.56 4.34 3.56
CA VAL A 31 9.25 2.95 3.17
C VAL A 31 7.85 2.85 2.56
N ALA A 32 6.85 3.49 3.19
CA ALA A 32 5.48 3.49 2.66
C ALA A 32 5.39 4.15 1.28
N VAL A 33 6.06 5.29 1.06
CA VAL A 33 6.12 5.95 -0.25
C VAL A 33 6.75 5.03 -1.30
N VAL A 34 7.85 4.36 -0.97
CA VAL A 34 8.55 3.43 -1.89
C VAL A 34 7.64 2.27 -2.28
N LEU A 35 6.88 1.69 -1.34
CA LEU A 35 5.95 0.60 -1.63
C LEU A 35 4.82 1.04 -2.56
N VAL A 36 4.25 2.24 -2.33
CA VAL A 36 3.19 2.79 -3.19
C VAL A 36 3.73 3.09 -4.58
N ALA A 37 4.85 3.79 -4.69
CA ALA A 37 5.46 4.08 -5.98
C ALA A 37 5.85 2.80 -6.73
N GLY A 38 6.42 1.81 -6.03
CA GLY A 38 6.81 0.52 -6.59
C GLY A 38 5.62 -0.29 -7.10
N SER A 39 4.50 -0.31 -6.38
CA SER A 39 3.28 -1.02 -6.79
C SER A 39 2.64 -0.39 -8.02
N ILE A 40 2.58 0.95 -8.10
CA ILE A 40 2.12 1.68 -9.30
C ILE A 40 3.02 1.35 -10.50
N TRP A 41 4.35 1.44 -10.33
CA TRP A 41 5.30 1.14 -11.40
C TRP A 41 5.20 -0.31 -11.88
N TYR A 42 5.07 -1.27 -10.95
CA TYR A 42 4.93 -2.67 -11.30
C TYR A 42 3.61 -2.95 -12.03
N GLY A 43 2.49 -2.40 -11.54
CA GLY A 43 1.18 -2.55 -12.16
C GLY A 43 1.15 -2.00 -13.59
N THR A 44 1.60 -0.76 -13.78
CA THR A 44 1.67 -0.13 -15.11
C THR A 44 2.55 -0.93 -16.08
N ARG A 45 3.70 -1.46 -15.63
CA ARG A 45 4.56 -2.31 -16.46
C ARG A 45 3.93 -3.67 -16.77
N HIS A 46 3.21 -4.26 -15.82
CA HIS A 46 2.51 -5.53 -16.02
C HIS A 46 1.42 -5.38 -17.07
N GLU A 47 0.58 -4.35 -16.93
CA GLU A 47 -0.50 -4.03 -17.87
C GLU A 47 0.04 -3.74 -19.26
N ALA A 48 1.08 -2.89 -19.39
CA ALA A 48 1.68 -2.59 -20.70
C ALA A 48 2.19 -3.85 -21.41
N ARG A 49 2.74 -4.82 -20.67
CA ARG A 49 3.17 -6.11 -21.25
C ARG A 49 1.98 -6.95 -21.69
N ASP A 50 0.91 -6.97 -20.94
CA ASP A 50 -0.25 -7.81 -21.25
C ASP A 50 -1.10 -7.22 -22.37
N PHE A 51 -1.27 -5.90 -22.43
CA PHE A 51 -1.85 -5.23 -23.60
C PHE A 51 -1.02 -5.47 -24.85
N ALA A 52 0.32 -5.40 -24.76
CA ALA A 52 1.20 -5.71 -25.90
C ALA A 52 1.11 -7.18 -26.35
N LYS A 53 0.86 -8.13 -25.44
CA LYS A 53 0.60 -9.54 -25.80
C LYS A 53 -0.78 -9.69 -26.43
N TRP A 54 -1.79 -9.07 -25.86
CA TRP A 54 -3.18 -9.14 -26.35
C TRP A 54 -3.30 -8.64 -27.79
N HIS A 55 -2.71 -7.48 -28.11
CA HIS A 55 -2.71 -6.95 -29.48
C HIS A 55 -1.99 -7.85 -30.49
N LYS A 56 -1.01 -8.65 -30.04
CA LYS A 56 -0.33 -9.63 -30.90
C LYS A 56 -1.16 -10.89 -31.15
N THR A 57 -1.98 -11.30 -30.17
CA THR A 57 -2.81 -12.51 -30.28
C THR A 57 -4.17 -12.24 -30.92
N HIS A 58 -4.67 -11.00 -30.88
CA HIS A 58 -5.97 -10.59 -31.43
C HIS A 58 -5.84 -9.34 -32.32
N PRO A 59 -5.22 -9.44 -33.52
CA PRO A 59 -4.90 -8.30 -34.38
C PRO A 59 -6.08 -7.71 -35.17
N HIS A 60 -7.28 -8.31 -35.12
CA HIS A 60 -8.45 -7.94 -35.94
C HIS A 60 -9.75 -7.70 -35.15
N GLY A 61 -9.63 -7.26 -33.89
CA GLY A 61 -10.77 -6.71 -33.14
C GLY A 61 -11.12 -5.31 -33.60
#